data_AF-A0A1Q3ENG8-F1
#
_entry.id   AF-A0A1Q3ENG8-F1
#
_cell.length_a   1.000
_cell.length_b   1.000
_cell.length_c   1.000
_cell.angle_alpha   90.00
_cell.angle_beta   90.00
_cell.angle_gamma   90.00
#
_symmetry.space_group_name_H-M   'P 1'
#
loop_
_entity.id
_entity.type
_entity.pdbx_description
1 polymer ?
#
loop_
_entity_poly.entity_id
_entity_poly.type
_entity_poly.pdbx_seq_one_letter_code
_entity_poly.pdbx_strand_id
1 'polypeptide(L)'
;MDHIFTPDKNTFLVNSSGTGKTRLLYEGLCKHWGLFFTAAVDTFGLGSVDVQSVVNQRLPYDRYFTAVLNDEDATSDSGPVLANIALAYRRFSETLLARLLVFKLYIEIVAKGEFQESLTAFQWDNLNVVRFQFYMLQKTSSFPLK
;
A
#
# COMPACT_ATOMS: atom_id res chain seq x y z
N MET A 1 7.14 18.11 9.71
CA MET A 1 6.77 16.93 8.89
C MET A 1 8.00 16.27 8.26
N ASP A 2 9.07 17.04 8.05
CA ASP A 2 10.31 16.60 7.37
C ASP A 2 11.06 15.46 8.08
N HIS A 3 10.80 15.25 9.37
CA HIS A 3 11.33 14.13 10.16
C HIS A 3 10.54 12.81 10.02
N ILE A 4 9.34 12.85 9.42
CA ILE A 4 8.49 11.66 9.24
C ILE A 4 8.66 11.10 7.83
N PHE A 5 8.64 11.97 6.82
CA PHE A 5 8.80 11.63 5.41
C PHE A 5 10.22 11.94 4.94
N THR A 6 11.18 11.19 5.44
CA THR A 6 12.60 11.37 5.07
C THR A 6 13.00 10.33 4.02
N PRO A 7 13.65 10.74 2.92
CA PRO A 7 14.19 9.80 1.93
C PRO A 7 15.11 8.77 2.58
N ASP A 8 15.08 7.54 2.08
CA ASP A 8 15.94 6.42 2.48
C ASP A 8 15.86 6.03 3.97
N LYS A 9 14.82 6.47 4.68
CA LYS A 9 14.57 6.11 6.08
C LYS A 9 13.17 5.54 6.28
N ASN A 10 13.11 4.43 7.00
CA ASN A 10 11.86 3.86 7.47
C ASN A 10 11.44 4.56 8.77
N THR A 11 10.22 5.10 8.80
CA THR A 11 9.65 5.72 10.00
C THR A 11 8.52 4.85 10.53
N PHE A 12 8.63 4.42 11.80
CA PHE A 12 7.57 3.69 12.49
C PHE A 12 6.80 4.62 13.43
N LEU A 13 5.50 4.81 13.18
CA LEU A 13 4.66 5.70 13.98
C LEU A 13 3.71 4.90 14.88
N VAL A 14 4.02 4.85 16.17
CA VAL A 14 3.19 4.21 17.20
C VAL A 14 2.50 5.30 18.03
N ASN A 15 1.17 5.27 18.07
CA ASN A 15 0.36 6.15 18.92
C ASN A 15 -0.98 5.47 19.23
N SER A 16 -1.66 5.94 20.29
CA SER A 16 -3.03 5.53 20.65
C SER A 16 -4.01 5.67 19.46
N SER A 17 -5.10 4.91 19.47
CA SER A 17 -6.16 5.03 18.45
C SER A 17 -6.76 6.45 18.44
N GLY A 18 -7.23 6.91 17.29
CA GLY A 18 -7.88 8.24 17.15
C GLY A 18 -6.94 9.45 17.16
N THR A 19 -5.63 9.28 17.39
CA THR A 19 -4.64 10.38 17.43
C THR A 19 -4.30 11.02 16.08
N GLY A 20 -4.99 10.64 15.01
CA GLY A 20 -4.80 11.24 13.69
C GLY A 20 -3.62 10.69 12.87
N LYS A 21 -3.08 9.51 13.20
CA LYS A 21 -2.01 8.85 12.41
C LYS A 21 -2.31 8.80 10.90
N THR A 22 -3.52 8.38 10.54
CA THR A 22 -3.97 8.30 9.15
C THR A 22 -4.07 9.69 8.50
N ARG A 23 -4.57 10.68 9.24
CA ARG A 23 -4.63 12.07 8.77
C ARG A 23 -3.22 12.62 8.50
N LEU A 24 -2.27 12.40 9.42
CA LEU A 24 -0.89 12.82 9.26
C LEU A 24 -0.24 12.18 8.03
N LEU A 25 -0.58 10.91 7.76
CA LEU A 25 -0.11 10.22 6.58
C LEU A 25 -0.66 10.82 5.27
N TYR A 26 -1.95 11.15 5.23
CA TYR A 26 -2.55 11.86 4.09
C TYR A 26 -1.96 13.25 3.88
N GLU A 27 -1.79 14.03 4.95
CA GLU A 27 -1.20 15.37 4.86
C GLU A 27 0.24 15.31 4.32
N GLY A 28 0.99 14.26 4.65
CA GLY A 28 2.30 13.98 4.06
C GLY A 28 2.24 13.64 2.57
N LEU A 29 1.30 12.78 2.17
CA LEU A 29 1.12 12.41 0.75
C LEU A 29 0.64 13.56 -0.14
N CYS A 30 -0.01 14.57 0.44
CA CYS A 30 -0.31 15.81 -0.27
C CYS A 30 0.93 16.66 -0.56
N LYS A 31 2.01 16.48 0.21
CA LYS A 31 3.27 17.24 0.09
C LYS A 31 4.37 16.46 -0.61
N HIS A 32 4.35 15.14 -0.49
CA HIS A 32 5.32 14.23 -1.04
C HIS A 32 4.59 13.15 -1.83
N TRP A 33 4.96 12.95 -3.09
CA TRP A 33 4.40 11.87 -3.88
C TRP A 33 4.77 10.52 -3.25
N GLY A 34 3.80 9.61 -3.12
CA GLY A 34 4.01 8.30 -2.52
C GLY A 34 2.75 7.44 -2.59
N LEU A 35 2.86 6.22 -2.08
CA LEU A 35 1.76 5.24 -2.05
C LEU A 35 1.38 4.93 -0.60
N PHE A 36 0.08 4.80 -0.35
CA PHE A 36 -0.44 4.32 0.93
C PHE A 36 -1.04 2.93 0.77
N PHE A 37 -0.59 2.02 1.64
CA PHE A 37 -1.16 0.68 1.74
C PHE A 37 -1.64 0.47 3.17
N THR A 38 -2.86 -0.03 3.33
CA THR A 38 -3.30 -0.54 4.64
C THR A 38 -2.88 -2.01 4.76
N ALA A 39 -2.44 -2.39 5.96
CA ALA A 39 -2.02 -3.77 6.25
C ALA A 39 -3.21 -4.74 6.39
N ALA A 40 -4.39 -4.21 6.72
CA ALA A 40 -5.62 -4.96 6.85
C ALA A 40 -6.73 -4.28 6.03
N VAL A 41 -7.64 -5.12 5.54
CA VAL A 41 -8.91 -4.67 4.99
C VAL A 41 -9.88 -4.54 6.16
N ASP A 42 -10.53 -3.39 6.27
CA ASP A 42 -11.53 -3.17 7.31
C ASP A 42 -12.85 -3.89 7.00
N THR A 43 -13.82 -3.80 7.92
CA THR A 43 -15.16 -4.38 7.74
C THR A 43 -15.95 -3.80 6.56
N PHE A 44 -15.52 -2.65 6.03
CA PHE A 44 -16.12 -1.98 4.88
C PHE A 44 -15.37 -2.25 3.58
N GLY A 45 -14.38 -3.15 3.57
CA GLY A 45 -13.60 -3.49 2.38
C GLY A 45 -12.51 -2.47 2.04
N LEU A 46 -12.25 -1.49 2.91
CA LEU A 46 -11.20 -0.50 2.72
C LEU A 46 -9.86 -1.12 3.10
N GLY A 47 -9.04 -1.39 2.08
CA GLY A 47 -7.64 -1.72 2.29
C GLY A 47 -6.97 -2.49 1.16
N SER A 48 -5.68 -2.78 1.29
CA SER A 48 -5.01 -3.60 0.29
C SER A 48 -5.25 -5.09 0.56
N VAL A 49 -6.17 -5.69 -0.21
CA VAL A 49 -6.39 -7.15 -0.24
C VAL A 49 -5.08 -7.87 -0.57
N ASP A 50 -4.22 -7.29 -1.42
CA ASP A 50 -2.96 -7.94 -1.77
C ASP A 50 -1.98 -7.96 -0.60
N VAL A 51 -1.84 -6.86 0.13
CA VAL A 51 -0.97 -6.79 1.31
C VAL A 51 -1.46 -7.79 2.35
N GLN A 52 -2.77 -7.81 2.61
CA GLN A 52 -3.36 -8.77 3.53
C GLN A 52 -3.15 -10.22 3.07
N SER A 53 -3.29 -10.51 1.77
CA SER A 53 -3.02 -11.82 1.18
C SER A 53 -1.55 -12.20 1.29
N VAL A 54 -0.61 -11.27 1.05
CA VAL A 54 0.82 -11.52 1.24
C VAL A 54 1.11 -11.93 2.68
N VAL A 55 0.63 -11.15 3.66
CA VAL A 55 0.88 -11.39 5.09
C VAL A 55 0.23 -12.68 5.57
N ASN A 56 -1.03 -12.93 5.20
CA ASN A 56 -1.81 -14.03 5.79
C ASN A 56 -1.75 -15.33 5.00
N GLN A 57 -1.45 -15.29 3.70
CA GLN A 57 -1.61 -16.44 2.80
C GLN A 57 -0.36 -16.77 1.97
N ARG A 58 0.55 -15.82 1.73
CA ARG A 58 1.76 -16.10 0.93
C ARG A 58 2.99 -16.32 1.80
N LEU A 59 3.25 -15.43 2.76
CA LEU A 59 4.41 -15.57 3.65
C LEU A 59 4.32 -16.82 4.53
N PRO A 60 3.22 -17.11 5.25
CA PRO A 60 3.18 -18.24 6.18
C PRO A 60 3.29 -19.61 5.49
N TYR A 61 3.00 -19.67 4.19
CA TYR A 61 3.04 -20.88 3.38
C TYR A 61 4.31 -21.01 2.54
N ASP A 62 5.20 -20.00 2.58
CA ASP A 62 6.49 -20.11 1.92
C ASP A 62 7.39 -21.05 2.73
N ARG A 63 7.99 -22.04 2.09
CA ARG A 63 8.80 -23.09 2.76
C ARG A 63 10.00 -22.54 3.53
N TYR A 64 10.42 -21.32 3.20
CA TYR A 64 11.56 -20.65 3.82
C TYR A 64 11.15 -19.64 4.89
N PHE A 65 9.86 -19.48 5.16
CA PHE A 65 9.39 -18.55 6.16
C PHE A 65 9.47 -19.17 7.56
N THR A 66 10.11 -18.44 8.47
CA THR A 66 10.22 -18.82 9.88
C THR A 66 9.21 -18.01 10.70
N ALA A 67 8.06 -18.62 11.04
CA ALA A 67 6.97 -17.94 11.73
C ALA A 67 7.29 -17.62 13.21
N VAL A 68 8.04 -18.51 13.86
CA VAL A 68 8.44 -18.36 15.26
C VAL A 68 9.96 -18.36 15.31
N LEU A 69 10.53 -17.23 15.72
CA LEU A 69 11.96 -17.08 15.96
C LEU A 69 12.25 -17.47 17.41
N ASN A 70 13.33 -18.22 17.64
CA ASN A 70 13.84 -18.40 18.98
C ASN A 70 14.50 -17.10 19.46
N ASP A 71 14.68 -16.91 20.76
CA ASP A 71 15.31 -15.71 21.31
C ASP A 71 16.71 -15.45 20.72
N GLU A 72 17.47 -16.51 20.44
CA GLU A 72 18.79 -16.43 19.78
C GLU A 72 18.71 -15.95 18.32
N ASP A 73 17.62 -16.29 17.63
CA ASP A 73 17.36 -15.93 16.25
C ASP A 73 16.64 -14.57 16.11
N ALA A 74 16.16 -13.97 17.21
CA ALA A 74 15.39 -12.73 17.21
C ALA A 74 16.25 -11.45 17.02
N THR A 75 17.49 -11.60 16.57
CA THR A 75 18.38 -10.49 16.22
C THR A 75 18.19 -10.09 14.75
N SER A 76 18.37 -8.81 14.41
CA SER A 76 18.15 -8.28 13.05
C SER A 76 19.00 -8.97 11.97
N ASP A 77 20.15 -9.51 12.38
CA ASP A 77 21.18 -10.02 11.49
C ASP A 77 21.18 -11.55 11.44
N SER A 78 20.22 -12.20 12.11
CA SER A 78 20.10 -13.66 12.10
C SER A 78 19.69 -14.18 10.72
N GLY A 79 20.16 -15.38 10.37
CA GLY A 79 19.79 -16.04 9.11
C GLY A 79 18.27 -16.12 8.88
N PRO A 80 17.48 -16.59 9.87
CA PRO A 80 16.01 -16.64 9.75
C PRO A 80 15.34 -15.27 9.55
N VAL A 81 15.80 -14.24 10.26
CA VAL A 81 15.26 -12.87 10.10
C VAL A 81 15.58 -12.32 8.72
N LEU A 82 16.82 -12.44 8.28
CA LEU A 82 17.24 -12.00 6.94
C LEU A 82 16.48 -12.76 5.83
N ALA A 83 16.25 -14.06 6.00
CA ALA A 83 15.45 -14.85 5.06
C ALA A 83 14.00 -14.35 5.00
N ASN A 84 13.36 -14.12 6.16
CA ASN A 84 12.01 -13.56 6.23
C ASN A 84 11.92 -12.16 5.60
N ILE A 85 12.91 -11.29 5.84
CA ILE A 85 12.98 -9.96 5.23
C ILE A 85 13.09 -10.08 3.69
N ALA A 86 13.97 -10.95 3.19
CA ALA A 86 14.13 -11.18 1.76
C ALA A 86 12.84 -11.71 1.10
N LEU A 87 12.15 -12.65 1.76
CA LEU A 87 10.86 -13.15 1.33
C LEU A 87 9.79 -12.04 1.30
N ALA A 88 9.66 -11.28 2.38
CA ALA A 88 8.73 -10.16 2.45
C ALA A 88 9.02 -9.16 1.32
N TYR A 89 10.27 -8.73 1.17
CA TYR A 89 10.68 -7.80 0.13
C TYR A 89 10.27 -8.29 -1.26
N ARG A 90 10.55 -9.57 -1.57
CA ARG A 90 10.17 -10.16 -2.86
C ARG A 90 8.66 -10.14 -3.08
N ARG A 91 7.87 -10.64 -2.12
CA ARG A 91 6.40 -10.77 -2.27
C ARG A 91 5.70 -9.41 -2.36
N PHE A 92 6.16 -8.44 -1.58
CA PHE A 92 5.65 -7.08 -1.67
C PHE A 92 6.07 -6.39 -2.96
N SER A 93 7.30 -6.60 -3.44
CA SER A 93 7.76 -6.06 -4.72
C SER A 93 6.98 -6.63 -5.90
N GLU A 94 6.73 -7.95 -5.92
CA GLU A 94 5.90 -8.61 -6.94
C GLU A 94 4.49 -7.99 -7.01
N THR A 95 3.90 -7.75 -5.83
CA THR A 95 2.57 -7.16 -5.69
C THR A 95 2.56 -5.69 -6.14
N LEU A 96 3.53 -4.91 -5.69
CA LEU A 96 3.68 -3.50 -6.06
C LEU A 96 3.88 -3.35 -7.57
N LEU A 97 4.77 -4.15 -8.14
CA LEU A 97 5.04 -4.15 -9.58
C LEU A 97 3.78 -4.46 -10.38
N ALA A 98 3.03 -5.51 -10.00
CA ALA A 98 1.77 -5.85 -10.66
C ALA A 98 0.78 -4.67 -10.63
N ARG A 99 0.65 -3.99 -9.49
CA ARG A 99 -0.22 -2.81 -9.36
C ARG A 99 0.27 -1.61 -10.17
N LEU A 100 1.57 -1.35 -10.22
CA LEU A 100 2.17 -0.30 -11.04
C LEU A 100 1.98 -0.57 -12.55
N LEU A 101 2.06 -1.83 -12.98
CA LEU A 101 1.79 -2.21 -14.37
C LEU A 101 0.31 -1.98 -14.74
N VAL A 102 -0.62 -2.41 -13.89
CA VAL A 102 -2.06 -2.13 -14.09
C VAL A 102 -2.32 -0.63 -14.12
N PHE A 103 -1.71 0.14 -13.22
CA PHE A 103 -1.83 1.59 -13.18
C PHE A 103 -1.25 2.27 -14.43
N LYS A 104 -0.11 1.79 -14.93
CA LYS A 104 0.48 2.27 -16.17
C LYS A 104 -0.46 2.02 -17.36
N LEU A 105 -0.96 0.79 -17.52
CA LEU A 105 -1.92 0.43 -18.57
C LEU A 105 -3.17 1.30 -18.48
N TYR A 106 -3.66 1.56 -17.27
CA TYR A 106 -4.79 2.45 -17.04
C TYR A 106 -4.53 3.86 -17.58
N ILE A 107 -3.40 4.48 -17.22
CA ILE A 107 -3.03 5.82 -17.70
C ILE A 107 -2.95 5.83 -19.23
N GLU A 108 -2.36 4.79 -19.84
CA GLU A 108 -2.23 4.68 -21.30
C GLU A 108 -3.59 4.60 -22.00
N ILE A 109 -4.55 3.86 -21.46
CA ILE A 109 -5.92 3.75 -22.01
C ILE A 109 -6.64 5.10 -21.90
N VAL A 110 -6.57 5.75 -20.73
CA VAL A 110 -7.21 7.05 -20.50
C VAL A 110 -6.60 8.11 -21.44
N ALA A 111 -5.29 8.14 -21.59
CA ALA A 111 -4.60 9.08 -22.46
C ALA A 111 -4.98 8.93 -23.95
N LYS A 112 -5.37 7.72 -24.38
CA LYS A 112 -5.85 7.46 -25.74
C LYS A 112 -7.32 7.84 -25.96
N GLY A 113 -8.04 8.25 -24.92
CA GLY A 113 -9.47 8.58 -25.00
C GLY A 113 -10.39 7.37 -25.16
N GLU A 114 -9.89 6.16 -24.92
CA GLU A 114 -10.63 4.89 -25.06
C GLU A 114 -11.47 4.53 -23.81
N PHE A 115 -11.70 5.50 -22.92
CA PHE A 115 -12.36 5.25 -21.64
C PHE A 115 -13.88 5.15 -21.80
N GLN A 116 -14.43 3.93 -21.87
CA GLN A 116 -15.87 3.68 -21.77
C GLN A 116 -16.27 3.39 -20.31
N GLU A 117 -17.09 4.27 -19.75
CA GLU A 117 -17.52 4.32 -18.34
C GLU A 117 -18.33 3.09 -17.86
N SER A 118 -18.86 2.28 -18.80
CA SER A 118 -19.91 1.30 -18.51
C SER A 118 -19.44 -0.12 -18.14
N LEU A 119 -18.19 -0.50 -18.39
CA LEU A 119 -17.74 -1.91 -18.24
C LEU A 119 -16.95 -2.21 -16.96
N THR A 120 -16.75 -1.22 -16.09
CA THR A 120 -15.58 -1.23 -15.22
C THR A 120 -15.89 -1.18 -13.72
N ALA A 121 -17.04 -0.67 -13.29
CA ALA A 121 -17.35 -0.48 -11.86
C ALA A 121 -17.19 -1.74 -10.98
N PHE A 122 -17.38 -2.95 -11.55
CA PHE A 122 -17.29 -4.23 -10.83
C PHE A 122 -15.86 -4.78 -10.63
N GLN A 123 -14.87 -4.36 -11.44
CA GLN A 123 -13.48 -4.84 -11.32
C GLN A 123 -12.58 -3.91 -10.48
N TRP A 124 -12.94 -2.63 -10.34
CA TRP A 124 -12.08 -1.63 -9.69
C TRP A 124 -12.27 -1.51 -8.17
N ASP A 125 -13.29 -2.13 -7.58
CA ASP A 125 -13.43 -2.20 -6.12
C ASP A 125 -12.21 -2.87 -5.45
N ASN A 126 -11.44 -3.67 -6.19
CA ASN A 126 -10.20 -4.29 -5.72
C ASN A 126 -8.92 -3.42 -5.91
N LEU A 127 -9.03 -2.21 -6.48
CA LEU A 127 -7.94 -1.23 -6.60
C LEU A 127 -8.17 -0.06 -5.65
N ASN A 128 -8.13 -0.33 -4.34
CA ASN A 128 -8.27 0.69 -3.30
C ASN A 128 -7.24 1.84 -3.41
N VAL A 129 -6.07 1.59 -4.03
CA VAL A 129 -5.04 2.63 -4.32
C VAL A 129 -5.52 3.63 -5.37
N VAL A 130 -6.16 3.15 -6.45
CA VAL A 130 -6.66 4.00 -7.55
C VAL A 130 -7.95 4.72 -7.12
N ARG A 131 -8.83 4.05 -6.37
CA ARG A 131 -10.06 4.66 -5.84
C ARG A 131 -9.77 5.87 -4.95
N PHE A 132 -8.77 5.80 -4.08
CA PHE A 132 -8.38 6.93 -3.23
C PHE A 132 -7.79 8.10 -4.03
N GLN A 133 -6.94 7.83 -5.03
CA GLN A 133 -6.36 8.88 -5.85
C GLN A 133 -7.40 9.53 -6.78
N PHE A 134 -8.35 8.75 -7.32
CA PHE A 134 -9.51 9.28 -8.05
C PHE A 134 -10.45 10.10 -7.17
N TYR A 135 -10.74 9.65 -5.95
CA TYR A 135 -11.58 10.40 -5.01
C TYR A 135 -10.93 11.74 -4.61
N MET A 136 -9.60 11.74 -4.43
CA MET A 136 -8.82 12.96 -4.18
C MET A 136 -8.83 13.90 -5.40
N LEU A 137 -8.59 13.37 -6.61
CA LEU A 137 -8.61 14.16 -7.86
C LEU A 137 -10.00 14.75 -8.14
N GLN A 138 -11.07 13.97 -7.96
CA GLN A 138 -12.45 14.46 -8.09
C GLN A 138 -12.75 15.57 -7.07
N LYS A 139 -12.36 15.41 -5.80
CA LYS A 139 -12.54 16.47 -4.80
C LYS A 139 -11.74 17.74 -5.12
N THR A 140 -10.54 17.62 -5.67
CA THR A 140 -9.76 18.80 -6.08
C THR A 140 -10.37 19.55 -7.26
N SER A 141 -11.09 18.87 -8.15
CA SER A 141 -11.83 19.52 -9.26
C SER A 141 -13.15 20.17 -8.83
N SER A 142 -13.59 20.00 -7.58
CA SER A 142 -14.87 20.51 -7.07
C SER A 142 -14.75 21.66 -6.07
N PHE A 143 -13.59 22.32 -5.97
CA PHE A 143 -13.51 23.59 -5.24
C PHE A 143 -14.01 24.73 -6.14
N PRO A 144 -15.16 25.37 -5.86
CA PRO A 144 -15.42 26.67 -6.42
C PRO A 144 -14.40 27.64 -5.84
N LEU A 145 -13.62 28.28 -6.71
CA LEU A 145 -12.88 29.49 -6.37
C LEU A 145 -13.91 30.49 -5.81
N LYS A 146 -13.77 30.82 -4.52
CA LYS A 146 -14.32 32.03 -3.95
C LYS A 146 -13.23 33.10 -3.97
#